data_AF-A0A9Q2FIQ5-F1
#
_entry.id   AF-A0A9Q2FIQ5-F1
#
_cell.length_a   1.000
_cell.length_b   1.000
_cell.length_c   1.000
_cell.angle_alpha   90.00
_cell.angle_beta   90.00
_cell.angle_gamma   90.00
#
_symmetry.space_group_name_H-M   'P 1'
#
loop_
_entity.id
_entity.type
_entity.pdbx_description
1 polymer ?
#
loop_
_entity_poly.entity_id
_entity_poly.type
_entity_poly.pdbx_seq_one_letter_code
_entity_poly.pdbx_strand_id
1 'polypeptide(L)' 'MRSRADYFKKRREQFKQFNVSVEKEKITIFEEILKKKNLTKAEWLNKKIDEEIKK' A
#
# COMPACT_ATOMS: atom_id res chain seq x y z
N MET A 1 -17.99 23.96 -7.02
CA MET A 1 -16.61 23.86 -6.47
C MET A 1 -16.57 22.64 -5.55
N ARG A 2 -16.01 21.50 -5.99
CA ARG A 2 -15.84 20.33 -5.11
C ARG A 2 -14.77 20.70 -4.08
N SER A 3 -15.14 20.80 -2.81
CA SER A 3 -14.19 21.22 -1.77
C SER A 3 -13.09 20.18 -1.67
N ARG A 4 -11.83 20.63 -1.48
CA ARG A 4 -10.70 19.76 -1.13
C ARG A 4 -11.10 18.81 -0.01
N ALA A 5 -11.86 19.29 0.98
CA ALA A 5 -12.34 18.48 2.10
C ALA A 5 -13.17 17.25 1.66
N ASP A 6 -14.05 17.40 0.66
CA ASP A 6 -14.90 16.33 0.15
C ASP A 6 -14.08 15.24 -0.56
N TYR A 7 -13.02 15.64 -1.29
CA TYR A 7 -12.10 14.70 -1.94
C TYR A 7 -11.39 13.81 -0.89
N PHE A 8 -10.87 14.41 0.18
CA PHE A 8 -10.23 13.64 1.27
C PHE A 8 -11.23 12.79 2.05
N LYS A 9 -12.50 13.22 2.18
CA LYS A 9 -13.55 12.44 2.83
C LYS A 9 -13.87 11.17 2.05
N LYS A 10 -14.18 11.28 0.76
CA LYS A 10 -14.46 10.12 -0.12
C LYS A 10 -13.29 9.14 -0.18
N ARG A 11 -12.06 9.65 -0.20
CA ARG A 11 -10.87 8.80 -0.21
C ARG A 11 -10.73 7.94 1.04
N ARG A 12 -11.11 8.45 2.22
CA ARG A 12 -11.10 7.67 3.47
C ARG A 12 -12.25 6.66 3.57
N GLU A 13 -13.38 6.96 2.94
CA GLU A 13 -14.51 6.02 2.83
C GLU A 13 -14.14 4.82 1.95
N GLN A 14 -13.35 5.04 0.89
CA GLN A 14 -12.95 4.00 -0.05
C GLN A 14 -11.69 3.23 0.36
N PHE A 15 -10.74 3.87 1.05
CA PHE A 15 -9.44 3.27 1.36
C PHE A 15 -9.10 3.40 2.84
N LYS A 16 -8.83 2.27 3.48
CA LYS A 16 -8.26 2.22 4.85
C LYS A 16 -6.74 2.15 4.77
N GLN A 17 -6.05 2.85 5.67
CA GLN A 17 -4.60 2.80 5.76
C GLN A 17 -4.16 1.66 6.69
N PHE A 18 -3.14 0.91 6.27
CA PHE A 18 -2.50 -0.13 7.06
C PHE A 18 -1.06 0.31 7.35
N ASN A 19 -0.83 0.87 8.53
CA ASN A 19 0.47 1.42 8.92
C ASN A 19 1.14 0.48 9.92
N VAL A 20 2.33 -0.01 9.58
CA VAL A 20 3.16 -0.86 10.45
C VAL A 20 4.61 -0.43 10.32
N SER A 21 5.30 -0.31 11.45
CA SER A 21 6.74 -0.03 11.47
C SER A 21 7.52 -1.30 11.08
N VAL A 22 8.43 -1.16 10.12
CA VAL A 22 9.31 -2.23 9.66
C VAL A 22 10.74 -1.77 9.84
N GLU A 23 11.63 -2.70 10.17
CA GLU A 23 13.07 -2.45 10.27
C GLU A 23 13.63 -1.80 8.99
N LYS A 24 14.48 -0.78 9.15
CA LYS A 24 14.99 0.05 8.07
C LYS A 24 15.77 -0.73 7.02
N GLU A 25 16.64 -1.64 7.45
CA GLU A 25 17.44 -2.44 6.53
C GLU A 25 16.56 -3.41 5.74
N LYS A 26 15.63 -4.08 6.43
CA LYS A 26 14.64 -4.97 5.81
C LYS A 26 13.81 -4.26 4.74
N ILE A 27 13.27 -3.07 5.02
CA ILE A 27 12.46 -2.35 4.04
C ILE A 27 13.31 -1.87 2.85
N THR A 28 14.58 -1.51 3.08
CA THR A 28 15.50 -1.06 2.03
C THR A 28 15.80 -2.20 1.05
N ILE A 29 16.15 -3.38 1.55
CA ILE A 29 16.39 -4.58 0.71
C ILE A 29 15.11 -4.95 -0.06
N PHE A 30 13.97 -4.88 0.61
CA PHE A 30 12.68 -5.19 0.00
C PHE A 30 12.32 -4.23 -1.14
N GLU A 31 12.58 -2.92 -1.00
CA GLU A 31 12.38 -1.94 -2.06
C GLU A 31 13.22 -2.23 -3.31
N GLU A 32 14.47 -2.65 -3.14
CA GLU A 32 15.33 -3.05 -4.26
C GLU A 32 14.78 -4.29 -4.99
N ILE A 33 14.22 -5.26 -4.25
CA ILE A 33 13.56 -6.43 -4.85
C ILE A 33 12.31 -5.99 -5.64
N LEU A 34 11.52 -5.07 -5.11
CA LEU A 34 10.33 -4.54 -5.79
C LEU A 34 10.68 -3.79 -7.07
N LYS A 35 11.72 -2.95 -7.04
CA LYS A 35 12.24 -2.26 -8.23
C LYS A 35 12.64 -3.23 -9.32
N LYS A 36 13.40 -4.28 -8.97
CA LYS A 36 13.80 -5.34 -9.93
C LYS A 36 12.61 -6.06 -10.55
N LYS A 37 11.48 -6.15 -9.83
CA LYS A 37 10.24 -6.77 -10.31
C LYS A 37 9.29 -5.79 -10.99
N ASN A 38 9.65 -4.51 -11.10
CA ASN A 38 8.80 -3.44 -11.59
C ASN A 38 7.43 -3.38 -10.89
N LEU A 39 7.43 -3.59 -9.57
CA LEU A 39 6.23 -3.58 -8.73
C LEU A 39 6.30 -2.46 -7.71
N THR A 40 5.15 -1.85 -7.42
CA THR A 40 5.03 -0.90 -6.31
C THR A 40 4.74 -1.62 -4.99
N LYS A 41 5.03 -0.95 -3.86
CA LYS A 41 4.70 -1.47 -2.51
C LYS A 41 3.20 -1.75 -2.36
N ALA A 42 2.37 -0.88 -2.92
CA ALA A 42 0.91 -1.00 -2.86
C ALA A 42 0.41 -2.21 -3.64
N GLU A 43 0.89 -2.43 -4.87
CA GLU A 43 0.54 -3.61 -5.67
C GLU A 43 0.98 -4.89 -4.98
N TRP A 44 2.21 -4.92 -4.46
CA TRP A 44 2.70 -6.09 -3.74
C TRP A 44 1.85 -6.39 -2.50
N LEU A 45 1.53 -5.38 -1.69
CA LEU A 45 0.74 -5.56 -0.47
C LEU A 45 -0.69 -6.02 -0.79
N ASN A 46 -1.36 -5.40 -1.75
CA ASN A 46 -2.71 -5.82 -2.17
C ASN A 46 -2.70 -7.26 -2.70
N LYS A 47 -1.71 -7.64 -3.52
CA LYS A 47 -1.58 -9.01 -4.00
C LYS A 47 -1.40 -10.00 -2.84
N LYS A 48 -0.60 -9.66 -1.83
CA LYS A 48 -0.43 -10.51 -0.63
C LYS A 48 -1.69 -10.63 0.20
N ILE A 49 -2.46 -9.55 0.33
CA ILE A 49 -3.77 -9.58 1.00
C ILE A 49 -4.74 -10.47 0.22
N ASP A 50 -4.80 -10.34 -1.11
CA ASP A 50 -5.65 -11.17 -1.95
C ASP A 50 -5.28 -12.66 -1.88
N GLU A 51 -3.99 -12.99 -1.83
CA GLU A 51 -3.49 -14.35 -1.62
C GLU A 51 -3.94 -14.93 -0.26
N GLU A 52 -3.93 -14.12 0.81
CA GLU A 52 -4.36 -14.55 2.14
C GLU A 52 -5.89 -14.68 2.25
N ILE A 53 -6.66 -13.83 1.56
CA ILE A 53 -8.14 -13.91 1.53
C ILE A 53 -8.62 -15.14 0.74
N LYS A 54 -7.89 -15.54 -0.31
CA LYS A 54 -8.25 -16.68 -1.17
C LYS A 54 -7.88 -18.05 -0.59
N LYS A 55 -7.24 -18.06 0.57
CA LYS A 55 -6.86 -19.28 1.29
C LYS A 55 -8.01 -19.77 2.17
#